data_AF-A0A4U6VIW1-F1
#
_entry.id   AF-A0A4U6VIW1-F1
#
_cell.length_a   1.000
_cell.length_b   1.000
_cell.length_c   1.000
_cell.angle_alpha   90.00
_cell.angle_beta   90.00
_cell.angle_gamma   90.00
#
_symmetry.space_group_name_H-M   'P 1'
#
loop_
_entity.id
_entity.type
_entity.pdbx_description
1 polymer ?
#
loop_
_entity_poly.entity_id
_entity_poly.type
_entity_poly.pdbx_seq_one_letter_code
_entity_poly.pdbx_strand_id
1 'polypeptide(L)'
;MEFIIHGKIKMGTPLLWLVLFSSSLTFTTCAGLRLELTHLDANCTVEERMRRAMARTRHQLAWTDAVSAPVHWVRSQYIAEYPIGDPPQQAEAIIDTGSNLMWTQCSGCRSSSTSCFSQGLSIYDPSQSRTAHQPVACGDAACSLGSETRCAGDGQACGVFTSYGAGTITGLLRTEEFTFGSEKVTLDFGCITATRITPGSLDGASGIIGLGRGALSLVSQLRDTTFS
;
A
#
# COMPACT_ATOMS: atom_id res chain seq x y z
N MET A 1 14.80 1.98 -10.83
CA MET A 1 14.08 0.73 -11.15
C MET A 1 12.61 1.12 -11.19
N GLU A 2 11.85 0.82 -12.24
CA GLU A 2 10.42 1.22 -12.34
C GLU A 2 9.55 0.05 -11.87
N PHE A 3 8.51 0.32 -11.08
CA PHE A 3 7.54 -0.69 -10.61
C PHE A 3 6.19 -0.41 -11.25
N ILE A 4 5.46 -1.46 -11.66
CA ILE A 4 4.24 -1.34 -12.48
C ILE A 4 3.08 -2.21 -11.98
N ILE A 5 1.88 -1.64 -11.92
CA ILE A 5 0.63 -2.26 -11.42
C ILE A 5 -0.41 -2.36 -12.57
N HIS A 6 -1.00 -3.54 -12.77
CA HIS A 6 -1.89 -3.93 -13.87
C HIS A 6 -3.38 -4.05 -13.43
N GLY A 7 -4.30 -4.67 -14.19
CA GLY A 7 -5.62 -5.04 -13.66
C GLY A 7 -6.61 -5.62 -14.68
N LYS A 8 -7.35 -6.68 -14.31
CA LYS A 8 -8.52 -7.21 -15.07
C LYS A 8 -9.43 -8.15 -14.26
N ILE A 9 -10.73 -8.04 -14.52
CA ILE A 9 -11.88 -8.60 -13.80
C ILE A 9 -12.27 -9.99 -14.32
N LYS A 10 -12.57 -10.96 -13.44
CA LYS A 10 -13.46 -12.09 -13.73
C LYS A 10 -14.30 -12.47 -12.51
N MET A 11 -15.63 -12.47 -12.72
CA MET A 11 -16.66 -12.76 -11.73
C MET A 11 -17.15 -14.20 -11.91
N GLY A 12 -17.28 -14.96 -10.82
CA GLY A 12 -17.88 -16.29 -10.84
C GLY A 12 -18.10 -16.87 -9.44
N THR A 13 -19.36 -17.08 -9.07
CA THR A 13 -19.86 -17.83 -7.91
C THR A 13 -21.17 -18.53 -8.33
N PRO A 14 -21.75 -19.45 -7.54
CA PRO A 14 -21.20 -20.65 -6.89
C PRO A 14 -22.07 -21.90 -7.19
N LEU A 15 -21.70 -23.11 -6.76
CA LEU A 15 -22.68 -24.20 -6.60
C LEU A 15 -22.30 -25.17 -5.47
N LEU A 16 -23.24 -25.30 -4.52
CA LEU A 16 -23.27 -26.19 -3.36
C LEU A 16 -23.62 -27.63 -3.76
N TRP A 17 -23.02 -28.63 -3.11
CA TRP A 17 -23.71 -29.86 -2.70
C TRP A 17 -23.15 -30.37 -1.36
N LEU A 18 -24.05 -30.55 -0.39
CA LEU A 18 -23.86 -31.15 0.93
C LEU A 18 -24.01 -32.68 0.85
N VAL A 19 -23.08 -33.45 1.43
CA VAL A 19 -23.38 -34.78 1.99
C VAL A 19 -22.62 -34.96 3.31
N LEU A 20 -23.39 -35.22 4.36
CA LEU A 20 -22.95 -35.59 5.71
C LEU A 20 -22.50 -37.05 5.72
N PHE A 21 -21.31 -37.33 6.26
CA PHE A 21 -21.00 -38.64 6.84
C PHE A 21 -20.20 -38.46 8.13
N SER A 22 -20.81 -38.91 9.21
CA SER A 22 -20.32 -38.97 10.57
C SER A 22 -19.31 -40.11 10.76
N SER A 23 -18.11 -39.80 11.23
CA SER A 23 -17.31 -40.72 12.06
C SER A 23 -16.19 -39.95 12.78
N SER A 24 -16.27 -39.95 14.11
CA SER A 24 -15.28 -39.36 15.01
C SER A 24 -13.99 -40.18 15.00
N LEU A 25 -12.91 -39.61 14.46
CA LEU A 25 -11.53 -40.07 14.69
C LEU A 25 -10.70 -38.84 15.04
N THR A 26 -10.44 -38.65 16.34
CA THR A 26 -9.47 -37.68 16.82
C THR A 26 -8.07 -38.21 16.54
N PHE A 27 -7.53 -37.89 15.36
CA PHE A 27 -6.10 -37.87 15.15
C PHE A 27 -5.64 -36.42 15.28
N THR A 28 -5.05 -36.08 16.42
CA THR A 28 -4.21 -34.88 16.53
C THR A 28 -2.94 -35.16 15.72
N THR A 29 -3.02 -35.03 14.40
CA THR A 29 -1.80 -34.87 13.60
C THR A 29 -1.26 -33.49 13.93
N CYS A 30 -0.10 -33.45 14.57
CA CYS A 30 0.70 -32.23 14.61
C CYS A 30 1.07 -31.92 13.15
N ALA A 31 0.25 -31.12 12.47
CA ALA A 31 0.51 -30.70 11.10
C ALA A 31 1.68 -29.70 11.15
N GLY A 32 2.89 -30.22 11.09
CA GLY A 32 4.09 -29.41 10.93
C GLY A 32 4.12 -28.84 9.51
N LEU A 33 4.14 -27.51 9.39
CA LEU A 33 4.38 -26.84 8.12
C LEU A 33 5.88 -26.86 7.83
N ARG A 34 6.33 -27.73 6.91
CA ARG A 34 7.71 -27.74 6.40
C ARG A 34 7.76 -26.91 5.13
N LEU A 35 8.30 -25.69 5.21
CA LEU A 35 8.65 -24.90 4.02
C LEU A 35 10.05 -25.30 3.54
N GLU A 36 10.11 -25.94 2.38
CA GLU A 36 11.36 -26.15 1.64
C GLU A 36 11.50 -25.04 0.60
N LEU A 37 12.52 -24.18 0.74
CA LEU A 37 12.84 -23.17 -0.27
C LEU A 37 13.73 -23.78 -1.35
N THR A 38 13.16 -24.09 -2.51
CA THR A 38 13.95 -24.39 -3.71
C THR A 38 14.31 -23.07 -4.40
N HIS A 39 15.59 -22.70 -4.36
CA HIS A 39 16.08 -21.51 -5.02
C HIS A 39 16.18 -21.76 -6.54
N LEU A 40 15.12 -21.43 -7.28
CA LEU A 40 14.96 -21.68 -8.72
C LEU A 40 16.13 -21.17 -9.58
N ASP A 41 16.79 -20.09 -9.13
CA ASP A 41 17.92 -19.48 -9.83
C ASP A 41 19.28 -19.77 -9.14
N ALA A 42 19.37 -20.81 -8.30
CA ALA A 42 20.55 -21.06 -7.46
C ALA A 42 21.82 -21.21 -8.30
N ASN A 43 21.65 -21.84 -9.46
CA ASN A 43 22.73 -22.15 -10.40
C ASN A 43 22.87 -21.12 -11.53
N CYS A 44 22.14 -20.00 -11.48
CA CYS A 44 22.28 -18.90 -12.44
C CYS A 44 23.32 -17.89 -11.95
N THR A 45 24.12 -17.34 -12.87
CA THR A 45 24.98 -16.18 -12.58
C THR A 45 24.13 -14.94 -12.33
N VAL A 46 24.68 -13.91 -11.67
CA VAL A 46 23.98 -12.64 -11.43
C VAL A 46 23.47 -12.03 -12.74
N GLU A 47 24.27 -12.10 -13.79
CA GLU A 47 23.89 -11.61 -15.13
C GLU A 47 22.74 -12.41 -15.73
N GLU A 48 22.76 -13.75 -15.65
CA GLU A 48 21.68 -14.59 -16.16
C GLU A 48 20.38 -14.35 -15.39
N ARG A 49 20.47 -14.12 -14.07
CA ARG A 49 19.33 -13.73 -13.22
C ARG A 49 18.76 -12.39 -13.65
N MET A 50 19.61 -11.38 -13.84
CA MET A 50 19.20 -10.06 -14.32
C MET A 50 18.56 -10.15 -15.71
N ARG A 51 19.16 -10.89 -16.64
CA ARG A 51 18.63 -11.10 -18.00
C ARG A 51 17.25 -11.76 -17.98
N ARG A 52 17.07 -12.79 -17.15
CA ARG A 52 15.78 -13.49 -16.99
C ARG A 52 14.73 -12.64 -16.27
N ALA A 53 15.13 -11.82 -15.30
CA ALA A 53 14.23 -10.85 -14.68
C ALA A 53 13.77 -9.81 -15.71
N MET A 54 14.72 -9.17 -16.42
CA MET A 54 14.44 -8.18 -17.46
C MET A 54 13.60 -8.73 -18.62
N ALA A 55 13.82 -9.99 -19.03
CA ALA A 55 13.01 -10.62 -20.08
C ALA A 55 11.56 -10.83 -19.64
N ARG A 56 11.33 -11.22 -18.38
CA ARG A 56 9.98 -11.33 -17.79
C ARG A 56 9.30 -9.96 -17.75
N THR A 57 10.00 -8.94 -17.26
CA THR A 57 9.50 -7.56 -17.22
C THR A 57 9.18 -7.02 -18.62
N ARG A 58 10.05 -7.22 -19.62
CA ARG A 58 9.81 -6.76 -21.01
C ARG A 58 8.61 -7.44 -21.66
N HIS A 59 8.40 -8.73 -21.40
CA HIS A 59 7.25 -9.45 -21.95
C HIS A 59 5.93 -8.98 -21.32
N GLN A 60 5.95 -8.50 -20.08
CA GLN A 60 4.80 -7.88 -19.41
C GLN A 60 4.54 -6.45 -19.91
N LEU A 61 5.59 -5.65 -20.05
CA LEU A 61 5.53 -4.25 -20.49
C LEU A 61 4.98 -4.03 -21.90
N ALA A 62 5.12 -5.01 -22.80
CA ALA A 62 4.74 -4.84 -24.20
C ALA A 62 3.21 -4.84 -24.46
N TRP A 63 2.37 -4.96 -23.42
CA TRP A 63 0.95 -5.29 -23.58
C TRP A 63 -0.08 -4.43 -22.81
N THR A 64 0.29 -3.37 -22.07
CA THR A 64 -0.68 -2.69 -21.15
C THR A 64 -0.50 -1.18 -20.92
N ASP A 65 -1.62 -0.46 -20.76
CA ASP A 65 -1.72 0.80 -19.99
C ASP A 65 -1.46 0.46 -18.51
N ALA A 66 -0.33 0.91 -17.98
CA ALA A 66 0.13 0.43 -16.69
C ALA A 66 0.61 1.60 -15.81
N VAL A 67 0.17 1.59 -14.56
CA VAL A 67 0.54 2.58 -13.54
C VAL A 67 1.99 2.32 -13.16
N SER A 68 2.88 3.30 -13.31
CA SER A 68 4.32 3.14 -13.01
C SER A 68 4.87 4.20 -12.06
N ALA A 69 5.86 3.84 -11.24
CA ALA A 69 6.61 4.80 -10.42
C ALA A 69 8.12 4.58 -10.53
N PRO A 70 8.92 5.66 -10.55
CA PRO A 70 10.35 5.57 -10.27
C PRO A 70 10.56 5.00 -8.86
N VAL A 71 11.47 4.04 -8.75
CA VAL A 71 11.86 3.44 -7.47
C VAL A 71 13.37 3.43 -7.33
N HIS A 72 13.81 3.81 -6.14
CA HIS A 72 15.18 3.79 -5.71
C HIS A 72 15.33 2.99 -4.40
N TRP A 73 16.56 2.62 -4.07
CA TRP A 73 16.85 1.79 -2.89
C TRP A 73 17.64 2.59 -1.86
N VAL A 74 17.18 2.59 -0.60
CA VAL A 74 17.84 3.27 0.52
C VAL A 74 17.88 2.34 1.72
N ARG A 75 19.07 2.07 2.26
CA ARG A 75 19.27 1.38 3.55
C ARG A 75 18.40 0.13 3.80
N SER A 76 18.15 -0.66 2.75
CA SER A 76 17.32 -1.88 2.73
C SER A 76 15.83 -1.69 2.46
N GLN A 77 15.41 -0.52 2.01
CA GLN A 77 14.04 -0.19 1.66
C GLN A 77 13.95 0.18 0.17
N TYR A 78 12.87 -0.23 -0.49
CA TYR A 78 12.52 0.27 -1.81
C TYR A 78 11.56 1.45 -1.63
N ILE A 79 11.90 2.59 -2.23
CA ILE A 79 11.14 3.84 -2.11
C ILE A 79 10.61 4.21 -3.48
N ALA A 80 9.29 4.33 -3.60
CA ALA A 80 8.64 4.79 -4.82
C ALA A 80 8.30 6.28 -4.73
N GLU A 81 8.50 6.97 -5.84
CA GLU A 81 8.23 8.39 -6.00
C GLU A 81 6.91 8.60 -6.74
N TYR A 82 6.07 9.49 -6.23
CA TYR A 82 4.77 9.80 -6.84
C TYR A 82 4.30 11.21 -6.45
N PRO A 83 3.75 11.98 -7.39
CA PRO A 83 3.04 13.20 -7.05
C PRO A 83 1.63 12.95 -6.52
N ILE A 84 1.16 13.84 -5.64
CA ILE A 84 -0.18 13.85 -5.07
C ILE A 84 -0.87 15.19 -5.39
N GLY A 85 -2.10 15.11 -5.88
CA GLY A 85 -2.99 16.25 -6.11
C GLY A 85 -2.70 17.07 -7.37
N ASP A 86 -3.46 18.16 -7.52
CA ASP A 86 -3.31 19.14 -8.60
C ASP A 86 -3.45 20.58 -8.06
N PRO A 87 -2.40 21.43 -8.11
CA PRO A 87 -1.08 21.16 -8.66
C PRO A 87 -0.32 20.05 -7.91
N PRO A 88 0.56 19.28 -8.59
CA PRO A 88 1.23 18.15 -7.99
C PRO A 88 2.18 18.52 -6.84
N GLN A 89 2.04 17.82 -5.72
CA GLN A 89 2.95 17.87 -4.58
C GLN A 89 3.75 16.57 -4.52
N GLN A 90 5.08 16.67 -4.58
CA GLN A 90 5.94 15.48 -4.62
C GLN A 90 5.95 14.75 -3.28
N ALA A 91 5.75 13.43 -3.34
CA ALA A 91 5.91 12.53 -2.21
C ALA A 91 6.75 11.32 -2.63
N GLU A 92 7.21 10.58 -1.61
CA GLU A 92 7.87 9.30 -1.78
C GLU A 92 7.54 8.40 -0.59
N ALA A 93 7.45 7.10 -0.80
CA ALA A 93 7.08 6.18 0.26
C ALA A 93 7.72 4.81 0.09
N ILE A 94 7.90 4.14 1.23
CA ILE A 94 8.41 2.77 1.27
C ILE A 94 7.37 1.83 0.68
N ILE A 95 7.81 0.94 -0.20
CA ILE A 95 6.99 -0.15 -0.71
C ILE A 95 6.92 -1.24 0.35
N ASP A 96 5.73 -1.46 0.92
CA ASP A 96 5.52 -2.41 2.01
C ASP A 96 4.50 -3.48 1.61
N THR A 97 5.00 -4.70 1.37
CA THR A 97 4.15 -5.86 1.07
C THR A 97 3.45 -6.44 2.30
N GLY A 98 3.80 -5.98 3.50
CA GLY A 98 3.28 -6.45 4.78
C GLY A 98 2.08 -5.66 5.31
N SER A 99 1.70 -4.56 4.67
CA SER A 99 0.59 -3.70 5.09
C SER A 99 -0.37 -3.39 3.95
N ASN A 100 -1.61 -3.01 4.29
CA ASN A 100 -2.60 -2.65 3.28
C ASN A 100 -2.62 -1.15 3.04
N LEU A 101 -2.70 -0.32 4.07
CA LEU A 101 -2.92 1.11 3.90
C LEU A 101 -1.75 1.83 3.20
N MET A 102 -2.04 2.55 2.10
CA MET A 102 -1.18 3.62 1.59
C MET A 102 -1.37 4.88 2.42
N TRP A 103 -0.29 5.54 2.87
CA TRP A 103 -0.38 6.75 3.69
C TRP A 103 0.85 7.66 3.56
N THR A 104 0.67 8.95 3.83
CA THR A 104 1.72 9.99 3.88
C THR A 104 1.45 10.99 5.01
N GLN A 105 2.48 11.70 5.49
CA GLN A 105 2.25 12.80 6.43
C GLN A 105 1.60 14.01 5.74
N CYS A 106 0.60 14.57 6.41
CA CYS A 106 -0.18 15.71 5.96
C CYS A 106 0.02 16.95 6.83
N SER A 107 -0.51 18.10 6.39
CA SER A 107 -0.31 19.42 7.00
C SER A 107 -0.51 19.52 8.53
N GLY A 108 -1.27 18.61 9.16
CA GLY A 108 -1.33 18.50 10.63
C GLY A 108 0.02 18.22 11.30
N CYS A 109 0.92 17.51 10.62
CA CYS A 109 2.30 17.26 11.07
C CYS A 109 3.21 18.48 11.06
N ARG A 110 2.79 19.62 10.48
CA ARG A 110 3.55 20.88 10.56
C ARG A 110 3.41 21.56 11.92
N SER A 111 2.40 21.18 12.71
CA SER A 111 2.18 21.79 14.02
C SER A 111 3.23 21.32 15.02
N SER A 112 3.89 22.27 15.71
CA SER A 112 4.84 21.98 16.79
C SER A 112 4.21 21.23 17.97
N SER A 113 2.88 21.24 18.10
CA SER A 113 2.15 20.49 19.11
C SER A 113 1.96 19.01 18.79
N THR A 114 2.32 18.57 17.58
CA THR A 114 2.10 17.21 17.13
C THR A 114 3.42 16.49 16.87
N SER A 115 3.53 15.26 17.37
CA SER A 115 4.72 14.43 17.15
C SER A 115 4.64 13.82 15.75
N CYS A 116 5.47 14.28 14.82
CA CYS A 116 5.63 13.69 13.49
C CYS A 116 7.11 13.48 13.22
N PHE A 117 7.45 12.55 12.33
CA PHE A 117 8.85 12.31 11.97
C PHE A 117 9.30 13.32 10.90
N SER A 118 10.61 13.56 10.83
CA SER A 118 11.19 14.35 9.75
C SER A 118 11.29 13.51 8.47
N GLN A 119 10.83 14.07 7.36
CA GLN A 119 10.90 13.51 6.01
C GLN A 119 11.74 14.42 5.11
N GLY A 120 12.26 13.88 4.01
CA GLY A 120 13.11 14.59 3.06
C GLY A 120 12.33 15.56 2.17
N LEU A 121 11.14 15.16 1.74
CA LEU A 121 10.24 15.98 0.93
C LEU A 121 9.27 16.81 1.78
N SER A 122 8.65 17.82 1.20
CA SER A 122 7.63 18.62 1.88
C SER A 122 6.41 17.79 2.29
N ILE A 123 5.86 18.08 3.47
CA ILE A 123 4.59 17.50 3.95
C ILE A 123 3.44 17.85 2.99
N TYR A 124 2.62 16.87 2.63
CA TYR A 124 1.44 17.06 1.78
C TYR A 124 0.41 18.00 2.42
N ASP A 125 -0.10 18.97 1.65
CA ASP A 125 -1.13 19.89 2.10
C ASP A 125 -2.40 19.76 1.23
N PRO A 126 -3.45 19.10 1.75
CA PRO A 126 -4.71 18.98 1.03
C PRO A 126 -5.32 20.33 0.63
N SER A 127 -5.05 21.41 1.38
CA SER A 127 -5.59 22.74 1.05
C SER A 127 -4.98 23.37 -0.22
N GLN A 128 -3.85 22.83 -0.68
CA GLN A 128 -3.13 23.30 -1.86
C GLN A 128 -3.44 22.46 -3.11
N SER A 129 -4.30 21.44 -3.00
CA SER A 129 -4.73 20.58 -4.10
C SER A 129 -6.20 20.80 -4.40
N ARG A 130 -6.53 21.03 -5.68
CA ARG A 130 -7.91 21.24 -6.15
C ARG A 130 -8.69 19.93 -6.29
N THR A 131 -8.00 18.79 -6.34
CA THR A 131 -8.57 17.44 -6.41
C THR A 131 -8.77 16.82 -5.01
N ALA A 132 -8.34 17.51 -3.95
CA ALA A 132 -8.49 17.05 -2.59
C ALA A 132 -9.95 16.97 -2.16
N HIS A 133 -10.38 15.77 -1.79
CA HIS A 133 -11.69 15.59 -1.17
C HIS A 133 -11.65 15.91 0.32
N GLN A 134 -12.83 16.18 0.88
CA GLN A 134 -13.02 16.21 2.33
C GLN A 134 -12.67 14.85 2.95
N PRO A 135 -12.35 14.80 4.26
CA PRO A 135 -12.19 13.51 4.95
C PRO A 135 -13.36 12.58 4.66
N VAL A 136 -13.05 11.31 4.40
CA VAL A 136 -14.07 10.27 4.20
C VAL A 136 -14.98 10.25 5.43
N ALA A 137 -16.30 10.20 5.22
CA ALA A 137 -17.25 10.18 6.33
C ALA A 137 -17.15 8.85 7.10
N CYS A 138 -17.36 8.88 8.41
CA CYS A 138 -17.31 7.70 9.28
C CYS A 138 -18.26 6.56 8.83
N GLY A 139 -19.43 6.89 8.27
CA GLY A 139 -20.40 5.91 7.76
C GLY A 139 -20.18 5.45 6.32
N ASP A 140 -19.14 5.96 5.65
CA ASP A 140 -18.85 5.57 4.27
C ASP A 140 -18.33 4.12 4.21
N ALA A 141 -18.62 3.43 3.11
CA ALA A 141 -18.13 2.08 2.86
C ALA A 141 -16.61 2.04 2.96
N ALA A 142 -15.92 3.06 2.42
CA ALA A 142 -14.47 3.21 2.49
C ALA A 142 -13.91 3.17 3.92
N CYS A 143 -14.65 3.70 4.90
CA CYS A 143 -14.22 3.68 6.30
C CYS A 143 -14.32 2.29 6.95
N SER A 144 -15.16 1.43 6.38
CA SER A 144 -15.38 0.05 6.84
C SER A 144 -14.49 -0.97 6.11
N LEU A 145 -13.66 -0.53 5.16
CA LEU A 145 -12.88 -1.42 4.28
C LEU A 145 -11.62 -2.02 4.94
N GLY A 146 -11.10 -1.41 6.01
CA GLY A 146 -9.80 -1.75 6.59
C GLY A 146 -9.81 -1.98 8.09
N SER A 147 -8.84 -2.76 8.57
CA SER A 147 -8.54 -2.89 10.00
C SER A 147 -7.85 -1.64 10.58
N GLU A 148 -7.31 -0.82 9.70
CA GLU A 148 -6.54 0.39 9.97
C GLU A 148 -7.45 1.64 10.12
N THR A 149 -8.74 1.51 9.82
CA THR A 149 -9.70 2.62 9.81
C THR A 149 -10.81 2.41 10.84
N ARG A 150 -11.28 3.51 11.42
CA ARG A 150 -12.44 3.56 12.32
C ARG A 150 -12.95 4.98 12.40
N CYS A 151 -14.21 5.15 12.78
CA CYS A 151 -14.75 6.47 13.06
C CYS A 151 -13.89 7.23 14.07
N ALA A 152 -13.56 8.47 13.74
CA ALA A 152 -12.89 9.38 14.67
C ALA A 152 -13.78 9.64 15.89
N GLY A 153 -13.22 10.20 16.96
CA GLY A 153 -13.93 10.39 18.23
C GLY A 153 -15.16 11.31 18.13
N ASP A 154 -15.23 12.17 17.11
CA ASP A 154 -16.39 13.02 16.81
C ASP A 154 -17.50 12.30 16.03
N GLY A 155 -17.24 11.09 15.53
CA GLY A 155 -18.16 10.31 14.70
C GLY A 155 -18.42 10.87 13.31
N GLN A 156 -17.70 11.92 12.90
CA GLN A 156 -17.94 12.61 11.62
C GLN A 156 -17.01 12.08 10.53
N ALA A 157 -15.71 12.04 10.83
CA ALA A 157 -14.68 11.63 9.88
C ALA A 157 -14.21 10.19 10.11
N CYS A 158 -13.69 9.58 9.05
CA CYS A 158 -13.01 8.31 9.12
C CYS A 158 -11.57 8.53 9.60
N GLY A 159 -11.29 8.07 10.81
CA GLY A 159 -9.95 8.06 11.38
C GLY A 159 -9.12 6.91 10.85
N VAL A 160 -7.83 7.16 10.71
CA VAL A 160 -6.79 6.15 10.47
C VAL A 160 -6.01 5.96 11.76
N PHE A 161 -5.83 4.71 12.18
CA PHE A 161 -4.98 4.33 13.29
C PHE A 161 -4.38 2.96 13.05
N THR A 162 -3.06 2.87 13.00
CA THR A 162 -2.37 1.57 12.88
C THR A 162 -0.99 1.60 13.54
N SER A 163 -0.44 0.40 13.78
CA SER A 163 0.86 0.18 14.40
C SER A 163 1.74 -0.68 13.51
N TYR A 164 2.98 -0.25 13.37
CA TYR A 164 4.06 -0.98 12.74
C TYR A 164 5.11 -1.35 13.80
N GLY A 165 6.05 -2.22 13.44
CA GLY A 165 7.19 -2.52 14.32
C GLY A 165 7.99 -1.28 14.73
N ALA A 166 7.97 -0.22 13.91
CA ALA A 166 8.66 1.04 14.17
C ALA A 166 7.84 2.04 15.00
N GLY A 167 6.55 1.82 15.23
CA GLY A 167 5.70 2.76 15.98
C GLY A 167 4.27 2.89 15.48
N THR A 168 3.59 3.96 15.87
CA THR A 168 2.15 4.16 15.56
C THR A 168 1.92 5.38 14.68
N ILE A 169 0.86 5.34 13.88
CA ILE A 169 0.36 6.49 13.11
C ILE A 169 -1.12 6.76 13.40
N THR A 170 -1.49 8.03 13.34
CA THR A 170 -2.87 8.51 13.48
C THR A 170 -3.15 9.60 12.46
N GLY A 171 -4.32 9.55 11.83
CA GLY A 171 -4.73 10.53 10.83
C GLY A 171 -6.18 10.39 10.43
N LEU A 172 -6.51 10.86 9.22
CA LEU A 172 -7.82 10.70 8.61
C LEU A 172 -7.68 10.00 7.26
N LEU A 173 -8.68 9.19 6.90
CA LEU A 173 -8.80 8.65 5.56
C LEU A 173 -9.30 9.76 4.63
N ARG A 174 -8.64 9.93 3.48
CA ARG A 174 -9.00 10.90 2.45
C ARG A 174 -8.92 10.27 1.08
N THR A 175 -9.66 10.85 0.14
CA THR A 175 -9.58 10.51 -1.28
C THR A 175 -8.82 11.62 -2.01
N GLU A 176 -7.90 11.25 -2.91
CA GLU A 176 -7.08 12.19 -3.67
C GLU A 176 -6.62 11.60 -5.01
N GLU A 177 -6.25 12.47 -5.95
CA GLU A 177 -5.60 12.08 -7.21
C GLU A 177 -4.09 11.87 -7.00
N PHE A 178 -3.58 10.71 -7.43
CA PHE A 178 -2.17 10.37 -7.46
C PHE A 178 -1.71 10.23 -8.91
N THR A 179 -0.49 10.65 -9.19
CA THR A 179 0.13 10.47 -10.51
C THR A 179 1.20 9.39 -10.45
N PHE A 180 1.12 8.44 -11.38
CA PHE A 180 2.06 7.34 -11.54
C PHE A 180 2.43 7.21 -13.01
N GLY A 181 3.63 7.68 -13.38
CA GLY A 181 4.06 7.74 -14.77
C GLY A 181 3.21 8.75 -15.53
N SER A 182 2.54 8.30 -16.59
CA SER A 182 1.55 9.11 -17.33
C SER A 182 0.13 9.01 -16.77
N GLU A 183 -0.12 8.10 -15.83
CA GLU A 183 -1.47 7.78 -15.36
C GLU A 183 -1.85 8.57 -14.11
N LYS A 184 -3.11 8.98 -14.05
CA LYS A 184 -3.72 9.61 -12.87
C LYS A 184 -4.77 8.66 -12.29
N VAL A 185 -4.68 8.42 -11.00
CA VAL A 185 -5.56 7.47 -10.30
C VAL A 185 -6.10 8.12 -9.02
N THR A 186 -7.38 7.93 -8.75
CA THR A 186 -7.99 8.40 -7.51
C THR A 186 -7.93 7.29 -6.46
N LEU A 187 -7.33 7.58 -5.31
CA LEU A 187 -7.10 6.61 -4.24
C LEU A 187 -7.58 7.13 -2.90
N ASP A 188 -8.08 6.22 -2.08
CA ASP A 188 -8.24 6.41 -0.64
C ASP A 188 -6.91 6.14 0.06
N PHE A 189 -6.44 7.09 0.85
CA PHE A 189 -5.15 7.01 1.54
C PHE A 189 -5.22 7.61 2.94
N GLY A 190 -4.28 7.19 3.79
CA GLY A 190 -4.09 7.76 5.11
C GLY A 190 -3.37 9.10 5.05
N CYS A 191 -4.07 10.17 5.41
CA CYS A 191 -3.52 11.49 5.59
C CYS A 191 -3.14 11.66 7.06
N ILE A 192 -1.86 11.39 7.37
CA ILE A 192 -1.37 11.23 8.74
C ILE A 192 -1.07 12.58 9.36
N THR A 193 -1.61 12.82 10.54
CA THR A 193 -1.47 14.09 11.26
C THR A 193 -0.64 13.94 12.53
N ALA A 194 -0.46 12.72 13.05
CA ALA A 194 0.38 12.43 14.20
C ALA A 194 1.03 11.05 14.10
N THR A 195 2.24 10.90 14.63
CA THR A 195 2.99 9.64 14.67
C THR A 195 3.74 9.48 15.99
N ARG A 196 4.12 8.24 16.30
CA ARG A 196 5.14 7.90 17.32
C ARG A 196 6.06 6.86 16.72
N ILE A 197 6.72 7.22 15.63
CA ILE A 197 7.64 6.34 14.91
C ILE A 197 9.07 6.59 15.39
N THR A 198 9.84 5.52 15.58
CA THR A 198 11.27 5.60 15.89
C THR A 198 12.00 6.42 14.82
N PRO A 199 12.72 7.50 15.18
CA PRO A 199 13.41 8.35 14.22
C PRO A 199 14.32 7.56 13.28
N GLY A 200 14.30 7.92 11.99
CA GLY A 200 15.12 7.28 10.96
C GLY A 200 14.55 5.98 10.40
N SER A 201 13.47 5.42 10.96
CA SER A 201 12.90 4.14 10.48
C SER A 201 12.34 4.19 9.06
N LEU A 202 12.01 5.39 8.56
CA LEU A 202 11.51 5.58 7.19
C LEU A 202 12.55 6.15 6.21
N ASP A 203 13.81 6.31 6.64
CA ASP A 203 14.89 6.79 5.78
C ASP A 203 14.65 8.12 5.05
N GLY A 204 13.71 8.94 5.54
CA GLY A 204 13.33 10.22 4.94
C GLY A 204 12.07 10.16 4.07
N ALA A 205 11.53 8.96 3.80
CA ALA A 205 10.31 8.80 3.05
C ALA A 205 9.10 9.47 3.72
N SER A 206 8.14 9.93 2.93
CA SER A 206 6.93 10.62 3.40
C SER A 206 5.90 9.69 4.06
N GLY A 207 6.00 8.39 3.79
CA GLY A 207 5.13 7.36 4.37
C GLY A 207 5.35 5.97 3.77
N ILE A 208 4.26 5.21 3.60
CA ILE A 208 4.27 3.83 3.11
C ILE A 208 3.22 3.63 2.00
N ILE A 209 3.57 2.83 0.99
CA ILE A 209 2.65 2.22 0.03
C ILE A 209 2.39 0.78 0.46
N GLY A 210 1.20 0.51 0.97
CA GLY A 210 0.78 -0.85 1.29
C GLY A 210 0.41 -1.65 0.04
N LEU A 211 1.06 -2.80 -0.15
CA LEU A 211 0.82 -3.78 -1.22
C LEU A 211 0.21 -5.09 -0.71
N GLY A 212 -0.35 -5.07 0.49
CA GLY A 212 -1.09 -6.18 1.07
C GLY A 212 -2.36 -6.52 0.29
N ARG A 213 -3.12 -7.47 0.82
CA ARG A 213 -4.35 -7.98 0.17
C ARG A 213 -5.64 -7.32 0.67
N GLY A 214 -5.53 -6.36 1.59
CA GLY A 214 -6.66 -5.61 2.11
C GLY A 214 -7.15 -4.55 1.13
N ALA A 215 -8.40 -4.12 1.29
CA ALA A 215 -9.09 -3.25 0.34
C ALA A 215 -8.46 -1.85 0.19
N LEU A 216 -7.74 -1.36 1.20
CA LEU A 216 -7.01 -0.08 1.15
C LEU A 216 -5.61 -0.19 0.55
N SER A 217 -5.18 -1.36 0.07
CA SER A 217 -3.91 -1.52 -0.65
C SER A 217 -3.96 -0.94 -2.05
N LEU A 218 -2.82 -0.44 -2.50
CA LEU A 218 -2.69 0.14 -3.83
C LEU A 218 -3.14 -0.85 -4.91
N VAL A 219 -2.74 -2.13 -4.76
CA VAL A 219 -3.10 -3.24 -5.65
C VAL A 219 -4.62 -3.44 -5.67
N SER A 220 -5.29 -3.45 -4.51
CA SER A 220 -6.74 -3.65 -4.43
C SER A 220 -7.52 -2.47 -4.99
N GLN A 221 -7.10 -1.24 -4.71
CA GLN A 221 -7.77 -0.03 -5.18
C GLN A 221 -7.66 0.15 -6.70
N LEU A 222 -6.51 -0.22 -7.27
CA LEU A 222 -6.30 -0.26 -8.72
C LEU A 222 -6.97 -1.47 -9.40
N ARG A 223 -7.57 -2.39 -8.62
CA ARG A 223 -8.20 -3.63 -9.08
C ARG A 223 -7.23 -4.52 -9.85
N ASP A 224 -5.99 -4.54 -9.38
CA ASP A 224 -4.93 -5.35 -9.96
C ASP A 224 -4.94 -6.79 -9.44
N THR A 225 -4.57 -7.70 -10.32
CA THR A 225 -4.36 -9.13 -10.04
C THR A 225 -2.91 -9.59 -10.24
N THR A 226 -1.99 -8.73 -10.71
CA THR A 226 -0.60 -9.12 -11.05
C THR A 226 0.44 -8.02 -10.80
N PHE A 227 1.33 -8.25 -9.83
CA PHE A 227 2.49 -7.39 -9.53
C PHE A 227 3.76 -7.93 -10.21
N SER A 228 4.56 -7.09 -10.87
CA SER A 228 5.78 -7.50 -11.60
C SER A 228 6.95 -6.55 -11.40
#